data_AF-A0A4V6BAN4-F1
#
_entry.id   AF-A0A4V6BAN4-F1
#
_cell.length_a   1.000
_cell.length_b   1.000
_cell.length_c   1.000
_cell.angle_alpha   90.00
_cell.angle_beta   90.00
_cell.angle_gamma   90.00
#
_symmetry.space_group_name_H-M   'P 1'
#
loop_
_entity.id
_entity.type
_entity.pdbx_description
1 polymer ?
#
loop_
_entity_poly.entity_id
_entity_poly.type
_entity_poly.pdbx_seq_one_letter_code
_entity_poly.pdbx_strand_id
1 'polypeptide(L)'
;MPILSDFMIKHIRPFSEDGYNTFGNTQTIEFLAELGLDMNDILNILAAWRKAALADPRKDGDVFAEAANAVAQARWESLYKTGKSTVMFLDAVQLESLSQLAPGPDSDFTWRPKTPIAVAVTIHRKSKQYEITLGAAGFSGGTDERGWISHFSELL
;
A
#
# COMPACT_ATOMS: atom_id res chain seq x y z
N MET A 1 9.40 3.12 11.92
CA MET A 1 9.52 2.29 10.71
C MET A 1 10.31 3.09 9.67
N PRO A 2 11.34 2.53 9.01
CA PRO A 2 12.14 3.23 8.00
C PRO A 2 11.40 3.32 6.65
N ILE A 3 10.13 3.72 6.69
CA ILE A 3 9.26 3.88 5.53
C ILE A 3 8.55 5.21 5.71
N LEU A 4 8.58 6.06 4.69
CA LEU A 4 7.84 7.30 4.73
C LEU A 4 6.34 7.03 4.72
N SER A 5 5.59 7.80 5.52
CA SER A 5 4.14 7.63 5.63
C SER A 5 3.42 7.83 4.29
N ASP A 6 3.95 8.70 3.43
CA ASP A 6 3.40 8.92 2.09
C ASP A 6 3.64 7.70 1.18
N PHE A 7 4.81 7.05 1.23
CA PHE A 7 5.07 5.78 0.55
C PHE A 7 4.10 4.71 1.04
N MET A 8 3.99 4.55 2.36
CA MET A 8 3.09 3.58 2.98
C MET A 8 1.65 3.75 2.49
N ILE A 9 1.13 4.99 2.51
CA ILE A 9 -0.25 5.25 2.08
C ILE A 9 -0.45 5.12 0.56
N LYS A 10 0.56 5.40 -0.26
CA LYS A 10 0.45 5.24 -1.72
C LYS A 10 0.53 3.78 -2.19
N HIS A 11 1.23 2.94 -1.44
CA HIS A 11 1.70 1.65 -1.95
C HIS A 11 1.37 0.43 -1.08
N ILE A 12 0.88 0.58 0.15
CA ILE A 12 0.69 -0.55 1.07
C ILE A 12 -0.75 -0.61 1.59
N ARG A 13 -1.35 -1.79 1.52
CA ARG A 13 -2.65 -2.13 2.13
C ARG A 13 -2.54 -3.47 2.86
N PRO A 14 -3.40 -3.73 3.86
CA PRO A 14 -3.41 -5.01 4.54
C PRO A 14 -4.01 -6.12 3.69
N PHE A 15 -3.47 -7.32 3.84
CA PHE A 15 -4.05 -8.59 3.40
C PHE A 15 -4.19 -9.53 4.60
N SER A 16 -5.20 -10.39 4.62
CA SER A 16 -5.60 -11.24 5.77
C SER A 16 -6.08 -10.46 7.00
N GLU A 17 -6.78 -11.14 7.92
CA GLU A 17 -7.22 -10.56 9.19
C GLU A 17 -6.03 -10.04 10.02
N ASP A 18 -4.94 -10.81 10.10
CA ASP A 18 -3.75 -10.43 10.86
C ASP A 18 -3.04 -9.21 10.24
N GLY A 19 -2.95 -9.15 8.92
CA GLY A 19 -2.41 -7.97 8.24
C GLY A 19 -3.28 -6.74 8.46
N TYR A 20 -4.61 -6.90 8.47
CA TYR A 20 -5.54 -5.81 8.80
C TYR A 20 -5.34 -5.29 10.22
N ASN A 21 -5.24 -6.18 11.21
CA ASN A 21 -5.02 -5.77 12.60
C ASN A 21 -3.65 -5.11 12.79
N THR A 22 -2.64 -5.52 12.03
CA THR A 22 -1.29 -4.93 12.05
C THR A 22 -1.29 -3.52 11.43
N PHE A 23 -1.96 -3.33 10.30
CA PHE A 23 -1.92 -2.08 9.54
C PHE A 23 -3.01 -1.07 9.96
N GLY A 24 -4.22 -1.53 10.23
CA GLY A 24 -5.39 -0.73 10.60
C GLY A 24 -5.41 -0.30 12.08
N ASN A 25 -4.26 0.17 12.57
CA ASN A 25 -4.06 0.56 13.96
C ASN A 25 -4.19 2.09 14.16
N THR A 26 -4.02 2.55 15.40
CA THR A 26 -4.13 3.98 15.78
C THR A 26 -3.19 4.90 14.98
N GLN A 27 -1.96 4.47 14.69
CA GLN A 27 -1.00 5.31 13.95
C GLN A 27 -1.47 5.56 12.51
N THR A 28 -2.08 4.56 11.88
CA THR A 28 -2.67 4.72 10.54
C THR A 28 -3.87 5.65 10.58
N ILE A 29 -4.69 5.58 11.62
CA ILE A 29 -5.82 6.51 11.82
C ILE A 29 -5.33 7.94 11.99
N GLU A 30 -4.34 8.15 12.86
CA GLU A 30 -3.71 9.46 13.09
C GLU A 30 -3.13 10.04 11.80
N PHE A 31 -2.41 9.23 11.02
CA PHE A 31 -1.87 9.67 9.73
C PHE A 31 -2.96 10.06 8.72
N LEU A 32 -4.04 9.28 8.62
CA LEU A 32 -5.16 9.62 7.74
C LEU A 32 -5.84 10.93 8.17
N ALA A 33 -5.94 11.18 9.48
CA ALA A 33 -6.46 12.45 9.99
C ALA A 33 -5.53 13.64 9.67
N GLU A 34 -4.20 13.45 9.73
CA GLU A 34 -3.21 14.47 9.32
C GLU A 34 -3.31 14.82 7.82
N LEU A 35 -3.81 13.91 6.98
CA LEU A 35 -4.15 14.18 5.58
C LEU A 35 -5.46 14.98 5.42
N GLY A 36 -6.08 15.41 6.52
CA GLY A 36 -7.31 16.19 6.55
C GLY A 36 -8.55 15.38 6.17
N LEU A 37 -8.52 14.05 6.32
CA LEU A 37 -9.70 13.21 6.18
C LEU A 37 -10.51 13.27 7.48
N ASP A 38 -11.84 13.39 7.36
CA ASP A 38 -12.69 13.33 8.54
C ASP A 38 -12.86 11.88 9.03
N MET A 39 -13.41 11.71 10.23
CA MET A 39 -13.56 10.38 10.82
C MET A 39 -14.47 9.46 10.00
N ASN A 40 -15.48 9.99 9.31
CA ASN A 40 -16.36 9.15 8.49
C ASN A 40 -15.62 8.63 7.26
N ASP A 41 -14.82 9.48 6.61
CA ASP A 41 -13.96 9.07 5.50
C ASP A 41 -12.94 8.02 5.94
N ILE A 42 -12.31 8.22 7.10
CA ILE A 42 -11.34 7.26 7.66
C ILE A 42 -12.02 5.91 7.92
N LEU A 43 -13.20 5.89 8.53
CA LEU A 43 -13.95 4.65 8.78
C LEU A 43 -14.34 3.95 7.48
N ASN A 44 -14.74 4.70 6.44
CA ASN A 44 -15.03 4.14 5.12
C ASN A 44 -13.79 3.53 4.45
N ILE A 45 -12.63 4.20 4.56
CA ILE A 45 -11.34 3.71 4.06
C ILE A 45 -10.96 2.42 4.78
N LEU A 46 -11.02 2.39 6.11
CA LEU A 46 -10.71 1.20 6.90
C LEU A 46 -11.67 0.05 6.61
N ALA A 47 -12.96 0.33 6.42
CA ALA A 47 -13.95 -0.68 6.04
C ALA A 47 -13.63 -1.30 4.66
N ALA A 48 -13.27 -0.47 3.68
CA ALA A 48 -12.85 -0.95 2.36
C ALA A 48 -11.60 -1.82 2.45
N TRP A 49 -10.62 -1.42 3.27
CA TRP A 49 -9.40 -2.21 3.48
C TRP A 49 -9.67 -3.53 4.18
N ARG A 50 -10.55 -3.56 5.20
CA ARG A 50 -10.95 -4.79 5.88
C ARG A 50 -11.64 -5.75 4.91
N LYS A 51 -12.56 -5.23 4.09
CA LYS A 51 -13.28 -6.02 3.07
C LYS A 51 -12.31 -6.65 2.09
N ALA A 52 -11.32 -5.89 1.59
CA ALA A 52 -10.28 -6.42 0.70
C ALA A 52 -9.35 -7.42 1.39
N ALA A 53 -8.96 -7.17 2.65
CA ALA A 53 -8.07 -8.05 3.39
C ALA A 53 -8.65 -9.46 3.58
N LEU A 54 -9.99 -9.60 3.60
CA LEU A 54 -10.70 -10.86 3.76
C LEU A 54 -11.24 -11.46 2.45
N ALA A 55 -11.00 -10.79 1.32
CA ALA A 55 -11.51 -11.20 0.01
C ALA A 55 -10.61 -12.25 -0.65
N ASP A 56 -11.14 -13.02 -1.61
CA ASP A 56 -10.38 -13.98 -2.42
C ASP A 56 -9.74 -13.23 -3.62
N PRO A 57 -8.40 -13.13 -3.69
CA PRO A 57 -7.69 -12.42 -4.77
C PRO A 57 -8.04 -12.89 -6.19
N ARG A 58 -8.55 -14.13 -6.35
CA ARG A 58 -8.90 -14.70 -7.66
C ARG A 58 -10.35 -14.46 -8.06
N LYS A 59 -11.22 -14.09 -7.12
CA LYS A 59 -12.67 -13.93 -7.36
C LYS A 59 -13.15 -12.52 -7.14
N ASP A 60 -12.50 -11.77 -6.26
CA ASP A 60 -13.00 -10.51 -5.72
C ASP A 60 -12.14 -9.31 -6.15
N GLY A 61 -11.64 -9.32 -7.39
CA GLY A 61 -10.71 -8.31 -7.91
C GLY A 61 -11.20 -6.86 -7.74
N ASP A 62 -12.51 -6.62 -7.94
CA ASP A 62 -13.13 -5.30 -7.76
C ASP A 62 -12.99 -4.77 -6.32
N VAL A 63 -12.99 -5.65 -5.31
CA VAL A 63 -12.85 -5.27 -3.90
C VAL A 63 -11.44 -4.73 -3.63
N PHE A 64 -10.42 -5.35 -4.23
CA PHE A 64 -9.04 -4.85 -4.13
C PHE A 64 -8.88 -3.51 -4.86
N ALA A 65 -9.53 -3.34 -6.01
CA ALA A 65 -9.53 -2.06 -6.73
C ALA A 65 -10.22 -0.95 -5.93
N GLU A 66 -11.34 -1.25 -5.27
CA GLU A 66 -12.04 -0.34 -4.35
C GLU A 66 -11.10 0.12 -3.22
N ALA A 67 -10.47 -0.84 -2.52
CA ALA A 67 -9.55 -0.56 -1.41
C ALA A 67 -8.29 0.20 -1.85
N ALA A 68 -7.75 -0.09 -3.04
CA ALA A 68 -6.62 0.64 -3.62
C ALA A 68 -6.99 2.11 -3.93
N ASN A 69 -8.21 2.35 -4.42
CA ASN A 69 -8.70 3.69 -4.78
C ASN A 69 -9.13 4.55 -3.58
N ALA A 70 -9.44 3.96 -2.43
CA ALA A 70 -10.08 4.65 -1.30
C ALA A 70 -9.37 5.95 -0.88
N VAL A 71 -8.04 5.94 -0.77
CA VAL A 71 -7.25 7.17 -0.47
C VAL A 71 -6.87 7.92 -1.75
N ALA A 72 -6.58 7.19 -2.82
CA ALA A 72 -6.02 7.76 -4.03
C ALA A 72 -6.97 8.78 -4.67
N GLN A 73 -8.28 8.51 -4.73
CA GLN A 73 -9.25 9.44 -5.30
C GLN A 73 -9.40 10.73 -4.47
N ALA A 74 -9.33 10.62 -3.15
CA ALA A 74 -9.50 11.77 -2.24
C ALA A 74 -8.28 12.71 -2.22
N ARG A 75 -7.08 12.19 -2.53
CA ARG A 75 -5.81 12.89 -2.32
C ARG A 75 -4.82 12.72 -3.47
N TRP A 76 -5.28 12.42 -4.69
CA TRP A 76 -4.37 12.17 -5.82
C TRP A 76 -3.40 13.33 -6.04
N GLU A 77 -3.94 14.54 -6.18
CA GLU A 77 -3.15 15.76 -6.45
C GLU A 77 -2.17 16.10 -5.32
N SER A 78 -2.51 15.73 -4.09
CA SER A 78 -1.70 16.03 -2.90
C SER A 78 -0.59 15.01 -2.66
N LEU A 79 -0.84 13.74 -2.96
CA LEU A 79 0.05 12.64 -2.60
C LEU A 79 0.81 12.08 -3.81
N TYR A 80 0.24 12.07 -5.01
CA TYR A 80 0.76 11.31 -6.15
C TYR A 80 1.27 12.25 -7.24
N LYS A 81 2.56 12.20 -7.53
CA LYS A 81 3.18 12.97 -8.63
C LYS A 81 3.05 12.30 -10.00
N THR A 82 2.56 11.05 -10.03
CA THR A 82 2.51 10.20 -11.22
C THR A 82 1.06 9.97 -11.69
N GLY A 83 0.92 9.48 -12.92
CA GLY A 83 -0.37 9.06 -13.48
C GLY A 83 -0.81 7.65 -13.10
N LYS A 84 0.04 6.89 -12.38
CA LYS A 84 -0.21 5.53 -11.93
C LYS A 84 0.30 5.34 -10.50
N SER A 85 -0.38 4.51 -9.72
CA SER A 85 0.14 4.02 -8.44
C SER A 85 -0.12 2.53 -8.31
N THR A 86 0.88 1.77 -7.90
CA THR A 86 0.71 0.36 -7.56
C THR A 86 0.56 0.22 -6.06
N VAL A 87 -0.49 -0.47 -5.63
CA VAL A 87 -0.81 -0.77 -4.25
C VAL A 87 -0.61 -2.26 -4.02
N MET A 88 0.25 -2.63 -3.08
CA MET A 88 0.52 -4.01 -2.68
C MET A 88 -0.31 -4.35 -1.44
N PHE A 89 -0.98 -5.50 -1.47
CA PHE A 89 -1.73 -6.02 -0.33
C PHE A 89 -0.86 -7.04 0.41
N LEU A 90 -0.40 -6.66 1.60
CA LEU A 90 0.62 -7.37 2.36
C LEU A 90 0.03 -8.02 3.62
N ASP A 91 0.38 -9.28 3.86
CA ASP A 91 0.05 -9.97 5.11
C ASP A 91 0.93 -9.49 6.29
N ALA A 92 0.64 -9.96 7.50
CA ALA A 92 1.37 -9.56 8.70
C ALA A 92 2.88 -9.88 8.62
N VAL A 93 3.26 -11.03 8.03
CA VAL A 93 4.67 -11.45 7.91
C VAL A 93 5.41 -10.57 6.89
N GLN A 94 4.73 -10.24 5.79
CA GLN A 94 5.24 -9.33 4.76
C GLN A 94 5.40 -7.90 5.30
N LEU A 95 4.41 -7.40 6.05
CA LEU A 95 4.47 -6.10 6.72
C LEU A 95 5.62 -6.03 7.73
N GLU A 96 5.78 -7.06 8.56
CA GLU A 96 6.91 -7.14 9.49
C GLU A 96 8.25 -7.16 8.75
N SER A 97 8.39 -8.02 7.74
CA SER A 97 9.63 -8.11 6.94
C SER A 97 9.98 -6.80 6.26
N LEU A 98 8.99 -6.08 5.74
CA LEU A 98 9.20 -4.78 5.11
C LEU A 98 9.62 -3.72 6.15
N SER A 99 9.04 -3.75 7.35
CA SER A 99 9.36 -2.82 8.43
C SER A 99 10.82 -2.93 8.94
N GLN A 100 11.46 -4.07 8.72
CA GLN A 100 12.83 -4.36 9.12
C GLN A 100 13.85 -4.08 8.00
N LEU A 101 13.39 -3.72 6.80
CA LEU A 101 14.28 -3.46 5.67
C LEU A 101 15.08 -2.17 5.87
N ALA A 102 16.40 -2.25 5.68
CA ALA A 102 17.33 -1.13 5.85
C ALA A 102 18.39 -1.14 4.73
N PRO A 103 18.05 -0.70 3.51
CA PRO A 103 18.93 -0.79 2.35
C PRO A 103 20.05 0.28 2.35
N GLY A 104 19.96 1.28 3.25
CA GLY A 104 20.91 2.39 3.37
C GLY A 104 20.36 3.71 2.80
N PRO A 105 20.99 4.86 3.10
CA PRO A 105 20.65 6.16 2.52
C PRO A 105 20.85 6.22 1.00
N ASP A 106 20.00 6.99 0.31
CA ASP A 106 20.11 7.31 -1.13
C ASP A 106 20.39 6.09 -2.02
N SER A 107 19.73 4.97 -1.74
CA SER A 107 20.01 3.68 -2.32
C SER A 107 18.79 3.09 -3.02
N ASP A 108 19.01 2.54 -4.21
CA ASP A 108 18.05 1.65 -4.85
C ASP A 108 18.12 0.26 -4.22
N PHE A 109 16.98 -0.41 -4.11
CA PHE A 109 16.89 -1.72 -3.51
C PHE A 109 15.80 -2.58 -4.14
N THR A 110 15.91 -3.88 -3.88
CA THR A 110 14.88 -4.87 -4.17
C THR A 110 14.46 -5.53 -2.87
N TRP A 111 13.16 -5.55 -2.59
CA TRP A 111 12.59 -6.32 -1.49
C TRP A 111 11.84 -7.54 -2.03
N ARG A 112 12.15 -8.71 -1.47
CA ARG A 112 11.50 -9.99 -1.78
C ARG A 112 11.00 -10.63 -0.47
N PRO A 113 9.69 -10.61 -0.18
CA PRO A 113 9.15 -11.30 0.98
C PRO A 113 9.34 -12.82 0.88
N LYS A 114 9.23 -13.52 2.01
CA LYS A 114 9.32 -15.00 2.07
C LYS A 114 8.21 -15.69 1.26
N THR A 115 7.05 -15.06 1.16
CA THR A 115 5.89 -15.50 0.38
C THR A 115 5.57 -14.45 -0.68
N PRO A 116 5.15 -14.83 -1.90
CA PRO A 116 4.73 -13.86 -2.91
C PRO A 116 3.61 -12.95 -2.43
N ILE A 117 3.60 -11.72 -2.91
CA ILE A 117 2.52 -10.75 -2.67
C ILE A 117 1.25 -11.31 -3.32
N ALA A 118 0.22 -11.56 -2.51
CA ALA A 118 -0.99 -12.23 -2.96
C ALA A 118 -1.68 -11.45 -4.10
N VAL A 119 -1.74 -10.12 -3.93
CA VAL A 119 -2.33 -9.21 -4.91
C VAL A 119 -1.68 -7.83 -4.85
N ALA A 120 -1.42 -7.29 -6.03
CA ALA A 120 -1.07 -5.90 -6.23
C ALA A 120 -2.03 -5.29 -7.26
N VAL A 121 -2.43 -4.04 -7.03
CA VAL A 121 -3.35 -3.32 -7.90
C VAL A 121 -2.70 -2.04 -8.38
N THR A 122 -2.56 -1.90 -9.70
CA THR A 122 -2.13 -0.64 -10.32
C THR A 122 -3.36 0.17 -10.70
N ILE A 123 -3.53 1.33 -10.08
CA ILE A 123 -4.60 2.28 -10.37
C ILE A 123 -4.10 3.38 -11.30
N HIS A 124 -4.92 3.79 -12.27
CA HIS A 124 -4.59 4.79 -13.28
C HIS A 124 -5.35 6.10 -13.01
N ARG A 125 -4.65 7.23 -12.87
CA ARG A 125 -5.23 8.53 -12.50
C ARG A 125 -6.38 8.98 -13.39
N LYS A 126 -6.22 8.83 -14.71
CA LYS A 126 -7.10 9.44 -15.73
C LYS A 126 -8.18 8.49 -16.25
N SER A 127 -8.28 7.30 -15.69
CA SER A 127 -9.22 6.27 -16.15
C SER A 127 -9.69 5.45 -14.96
N LYS A 128 -10.94 4.99 -14.96
CA LYS A 128 -11.40 3.98 -13.97
C LYS A 128 -10.75 2.59 -14.17
N GLN A 129 -9.71 2.52 -15.01
CA GLN A 129 -8.96 1.30 -15.27
C GLN A 129 -8.01 1.01 -14.11
N TYR A 130 -7.93 -0.27 -13.79
CA TYR A 130 -6.96 -0.82 -12.85
C TYR A 130 -6.42 -2.13 -13.43
N GLU A 131 -5.21 -2.49 -13.03
CA GLU A 131 -4.56 -3.76 -13.39
C GLU A 131 -4.32 -4.55 -12.11
N ILE A 132 -4.71 -5.83 -12.09
CA ILE A 132 -4.50 -6.72 -10.96
C ILE A 132 -3.35 -7.67 -11.30
N THR A 133 -2.31 -7.66 -10.47
CA THR A 133 -1.19 -8.60 -10.54
C THR A 133 -1.26 -9.54 -9.36
N LEU A 134 -1.30 -10.85 -9.61
CA LEU A 134 -1.32 -11.87 -8.57
C LEU A 134 0.06 -12.51 -8.45
N GLY A 135 0.51 -12.75 -7.21
CA GLY A 135 1.74 -13.50 -6.95
C GLY A 135 3.03 -12.78 -7.33
N ALA A 136 3.07 -11.44 -7.21
CA ALA A 136 4.31 -10.69 -7.42
C ALA A 136 5.39 -11.14 -6.43
N ALA A 137 6.62 -11.27 -6.89
CA ALA A 137 7.74 -11.77 -6.10
C ALA A 137 8.30 -10.71 -5.12
N GLY A 138 7.89 -9.45 -5.27
CA GLY A 138 8.38 -8.33 -4.47
C GLY A 138 8.24 -7.00 -5.22
N PHE A 139 9.08 -6.03 -4.85
CA PHE A 139 9.20 -4.77 -5.59
C PHE A 139 10.64 -4.23 -5.56
N SER A 140 10.94 -3.34 -6.49
CA SER A 140 12.13 -2.48 -6.45
C SER A 140 11.74 -1.05 -6.12
N GLY A 141 12.57 -0.37 -5.34
CA GLY A 141 12.32 0.99 -4.87
C GLY A 141 13.60 1.71 -4.47
N GLY A 142 13.44 2.88 -3.86
CA GLY A 142 14.54 3.74 -3.44
C GLY A 142 14.31 4.36 -2.05
N THR A 143 15.40 4.76 -1.42
CA THR A 143 15.41 5.47 -0.12
C THR A 143 15.80 6.93 -0.24
N ASP A 144 15.43 7.73 0.77
CA ASP A 144 15.90 9.11 0.93
C ASP A 144 17.28 9.20 1.64
N GLU A 145 17.73 10.43 1.90
CA GLU A 145 19.00 10.76 2.59
C GLU A 145 19.12 10.15 4.01
N ARG A 146 18.01 9.70 4.60
CA ARG A 146 17.96 9.06 5.92
C ARG A 146 17.87 7.54 5.83
N GLY A 147 17.82 6.99 4.62
CA GLY A 147 17.61 5.57 4.37
C GLY A 147 16.17 5.12 4.56
N TRP A 148 15.20 6.04 4.54
CA TRP A 148 13.79 5.70 4.62
C TRP A 148 13.23 5.41 3.24
N ILE A 149 12.44 4.33 3.12
CA ILE A 149 11.80 3.93 1.86
C ILE A 149 10.84 5.03 1.43
N SER A 150 11.13 5.61 0.26
CA SER A 150 10.46 6.82 -0.24
C SER A 150 9.94 6.66 -1.66
N HIS A 151 10.46 5.71 -2.42
CA HIS A 151 10.15 5.56 -3.84
C HIS A 151 9.82 4.11 -4.21
N PHE A 152 8.78 3.96 -5.03
CA PHE A 152 8.41 2.69 -5.67
C PHE A 152 8.78 2.79 -7.15
N SER A 153 9.52 1.81 -7.66
CA SER A 153 9.94 1.74 -9.06
C SER A 153 9.13 0.73 -9.85
N GLU A 154 9.09 -0.53 -9.43
CA GLU A 154 8.39 -1.60 -10.15
C GLU A 154 8.05 -2.82 -9.28
N LEU A 155 7.06 -3.61 -9.71
CA LEU A 155 6.81 -4.96 -9.18
C LEU A 155 7.79 -5.97 -9.80
N LEU A 156 8.10 -7.02 -9.04
CA LEU A 156 8.98 -8.12 -9.45
C LEU A 156 8.26 -9.45 -9.65
#